data_AF-A0A1E3X5U0-F1
#
_entry.id   AF-A0A1E3X5U0-F1
#
_cell.length_a   1.000
_cell.length_b   1.000
_cell.length_c   1.000
_cell.angle_alpha   90.00
_cell.angle_beta   90.00
_cell.angle_gamma   90.00
#
_symmetry.space_group_name_H-M   'P 1'
#
loop_
_entity.id
_entity.type
_entity.pdbx_description
1 polymer ?
#
loop_
_entity_poly.entity_id
_entity_poly.type
_entity_poly.pdbx_seq_one_letter_code
_entity_poly.pdbx_strand_id
1 'polypeptide(L)'
;MPLAAKAAGFAKKVIQFGELLQGNILYPVPHRQYVFSIPIMLRLFFKYDRKLLTKLCRCAYDSLFIFLQNAVGLEDGRPGAVMTIHTFGDYAEKFHPHIHALVSDGLFRETGTFYVTPKIDLEPLEDIFRANVFKMLKDEGKIDDDVINKLMSWRHSGFSVHNGVRVARDNEKGKEALSQYIIRNTFSLEKLTYNEETNTVIYRSKMTHGKNKKNFQIYTAKEFIAAITQHIPEKSFQMVRYYGWYSNKSRGIRKKQGIVKPGDQPVEEAENIEII
;
A
#
# COMPACT_ATOMS: atom_id res chain seq x y z
N MET A 1 32.73 7.18 3.81
CA MET A 1 32.09 7.48 5.11
C MET A 1 30.86 8.42 5.11
N PRO A 2 30.32 9.00 4.01
CA PRO A 2 29.06 9.77 4.09
C PRO A 2 27.76 8.97 3.82
N LEU A 3 27.85 7.72 3.33
CA LEU A 3 26.65 6.90 3.04
C LEU A 3 25.93 6.37 4.29
N ALA A 4 26.65 6.13 5.39
CA ALA A 4 26.08 5.56 6.62
C ALA A 4 25.09 6.51 7.31
N ALA A 5 25.34 7.83 7.26
CA ALA A 5 24.49 8.83 7.90
C ALA A 5 23.11 8.99 7.22
N LYS A 6 23.02 8.78 5.90
CA LYS A 6 21.73 8.85 5.17
C LYS A 6 20.90 7.57 5.31
N ALA A 7 21.53 6.41 5.46
CA ALA A 7 20.84 5.15 5.79
C ALA A 7 20.11 5.24 7.14
N ALA A 8 20.76 5.87 8.14
CA ALA A 8 20.21 6.07 9.47
C ALA A 8 18.93 6.96 9.50
N GLY A 9 18.87 7.98 8.63
CA GLY A 9 17.74 8.92 8.60
C GLY A 9 16.41 8.29 8.12
N PHE A 10 16.46 7.32 7.21
CA PHE A 10 15.26 6.64 6.75
C PHE A 10 14.83 5.52 7.70
N ALA A 11 15.78 4.73 8.22
CA ALA A 11 15.49 3.76 9.27
C ALA A 11 14.73 4.42 10.44
N LYS A 12 15.16 5.63 10.84
CA LYS A 12 14.44 6.45 11.83
C LYS A 12 13.02 6.82 11.40
N LYS A 13 12.79 7.27 10.16
CA LYS A 13 11.43 7.57 9.66
C LYS A 13 10.52 6.35 9.64
N VAL A 14 11.08 5.18 9.31
CA VAL A 14 10.36 3.92 9.29
C VAL A 14 9.88 3.52 10.68
N ILE A 15 10.79 3.60 11.66
CA ILE A 15 10.47 3.35 13.08
C ILE A 15 9.42 4.36 13.58
N GLN A 16 9.64 5.66 13.37
CA GLN A 16 8.71 6.71 13.78
C GLN A 16 7.31 6.55 13.17
N PHE A 17 7.23 6.07 11.93
CA PHE A 17 5.96 5.80 11.28
C PHE A 17 5.25 4.58 11.89
N GLY A 18 6.01 3.52 12.24
CA GLY A 18 5.49 2.38 12.98
C GLY A 18 4.90 2.79 14.32
N GLU A 19 5.65 3.56 15.10
CA GLU A 19 5.22 4.13 16.39
C GLU A 19 3.95 4.99 16.23
N LEU A 20 3.93 5.90 15.24
CA LEU A 20 2.77 6.74 14.94
C LEU A 20 1.53 5.89 14.60
N LEU A 21 1.70 4.85 13.79
CA LEU A 21 0.57 4.00 13.41
C LEU A 21 0.02 3.27 14.63
N GLN A 22 0.88 2.66 15.44
CA GLN A 22 0.48 1.93 16.63
C GLN A 22 -0.16 2.83 17.68
N GLY A 23 0.45 3.98 17.98
CA GLY A 23 0.03 4.85 19.08
C GLY A 23 -1.09 5.83 18.74
N ASN A 24 -1.45 6.02 17.46
CA ASN A 24 -2.42 7.07 17.10
C ASN A 24 -3.42 6.71 16.01
N ILE A 25 -3.17 5.66 15.21
CA ILE A 25 -4.03 5.32 14.06
C ILE A 25 -4.69 3.95 14.20
N LEU A 26 -3.93 2.92 14.53
CA LEU A 26 -4.39 1.54 14.51
C LEU A 26 -5.07 1.18 15.82
N TYR A 27 -6.38 0.94 15.76
CA TYR A 27 -7.14 0.41 16.90
C TYR A 27 -6.72 -1.03 17.24
N PRO A 28 -7.00 -1.54 18.47
CA PRO A 28 -6.67 -2.90 18.90
C PRO A 28 -7.58 -3.98 18.27
N VAL A 29 -7.71 -3.96 16.94
CA VAL A 29 -8.44 -4.91 16.10
C VAL A 29 -7.45 -5.70 15.24
N PRO A 30 -7.84 -6.83 14.62
CA PRO A 30 -7.01 -7.48 13.63
C PRO A 30 -6.81 -6.60 12.38
N HIS A 31 -5.67 -6.78 11.71
CA HIS A 31 -5.35 -6.09 10.47
C HIS A 31 -4.90 -7.08 9.40
N ARG A 32 -5.02 -6.67 8.14
CA ARG A 32 -4.54 -7.44 7.00
C ARG A 32 -3.82 -6.53 6.02
N GLN A 33 -2.73 -7.05 5.47
CA GLN A 33 -2.06 -6.41 4.35
C GLN A 33 -2.80 -6.76 3.06
N TYR A 34 -3.07 -5.76 2.22
CA TYR A 34 -3.45 -5.95 0.83
C TYR A 34 -2.38 -5.35 -0.08
N VAL A 35 -2.12 -5.99 -1.22
CA VAL A 35 -1.24 -5.47 -2.27
C VAL A 35 -1.98 -5.45 -3.60
N PHE A 36 -2.14 -4.26 -4.19
CA PHE A 36 -2.83 -4.05 -5.47
C PHE A 36 -1.82 -3.73 -6.56
N SER A 37 -1.80 -4.51 -7.63
CA SER A 37 -0.92 -4.31 -8.78
C SER A 37 -1.71 -4.12 -10.07
N ILE A 38 -1.09 -3.40 -11.02
CA ILE A 38 -1.68 -3.13 -12.34
C ILE A 38 -0.81 -3.72 -13.49
N PRO A 39 -1.43 -4.02 -14.64
CA PRO A 39 -0.73 -4.57 -15.80
C PRO A 39 0.32 -3.61 -16.34
N ILE A 40 1.39 -4.17 -16.93
CA ILE A 40 2.55 -3.40 -17.41
C ILE A 40 2.18 -2.29 -18.39
N MET A 41 1.19 -2.53 -19.26
CA MET A 41 0.71 -1.57 -20.25
C MET A 41 0.18 -0.28 -19.64
N LEU A 42 -0.48 -0.36 -18.48
CA LEU A 42 -1.08 0.81 -17.84
C LEU A 42 -0.06 1.64 -17.06
N ARG A 43 1.08 1.06 -16.67
CA ARG A 43 2.06 1.69 -15.77
C ARG A 43 2.64 2.98 -16.35
N LEU A 44 2.71 3.07 -17.69
CA LEU A 44 3.26 4.23 -18.38
C LEU A 44 2.47 5.51 -18.11
N PHE A 45 1.13 5.40 -18.02
CA PHE A 45 0.28 6.55 -17.68
C PHE A 45 0.66 7.14 -16.32
N PHE A 46 0.87 6.29 -15.31
CA PHE A 46 1.29 6.69 -13.97
C PHE A 46 2.75 7.16 -13.89
N LYS A 47 3.59 6.75 -14.85
CA LYS A 47 4.97 7.22 -14.94
C LYS A 47 5.02 8.69 -15.34
N TYR A 48 4.25 9.09 -16.35
CA TYR A 48 4.27 10.44 -16.90
C TYR A 48 3.23 11.37 -16.28
N ASP A 49 2.17 10.83 -15.68
CA ASP A 49 1.12 11.62 -15.01
C ASP A 49 0.99 11.16 -13.54
N ARG A 50 1.79 11.78 -12.66
CA ARG A 50 1.90 11.36 -11.25
C ARG A 50 0.62 11.56 -10.45
N LYS A 51 -0.27 12.46 -10.88
CA LYS A 51 -1.57 12.67 -10.22
C LYS A 51 -2.40 11.38 -10.21
N LEU A 52 -2.22 10.53 -11.22
CA LEU A 52 -2.93 9.25 -11.34
C LEU A 52 -2.58 8.29 -10.20
N LEU A 53 -1.40 8.38 -9.59
CA LEU A 53 -1.04 7.53 -8.44
C LEU A 53 -1.97 7.78 -7.24
N THR A 54 -2.42 9.02 -7.05
CA THR A 54 -3.44 9.36 -6.06
C THR A 54 -4.77 8.67 -6.38
N LYS A 55 -5.17 8.71 -7.64
CA LYS A 55 -6.43 8.12 -8.12
C LYS A 55 -6.40 6.60 -8.07
N LEU A 56 -5.25 5.98 -8.33
CA LEU A 56 -5.03 4.54 -8.16
C LEU A 56 -5.26 4.11 -6.71
N CYS A 57 -4.69 4.86 -5.77
CA CYS A 57 -4.89 4.61 -4.35
C CYS A 57 -6.36 4.75 -3.94
N ARG A 58 -7.09 5.70 -4.56
CA ARG A 58 -8.53 5.84 -4.35
C ARG A 58 -9.31 4.66 -4.92
N CYS A 59 -8.99 4.21 -6.14
CA CYS A 59 -9.60 3.03 -6.75
C CYS A 59 -9.41 1.79 -5.86
N ALA A 60 -8.20 1.58 -5.33
CA ALA A 60 -7.93 0.47 -4.41
C ALA A 60 -8.81 0.54 -3.14
N TYR A 61 -8.94 1.73 -2.53
CA TYR A 61 -9.77 1.91 -1.35
C TYR A 61 -11.26 1.72 -1.63
N ASP A 62 -11.79 2.32 -2.71
CA ASP A 62 -13.21 2.20 -3.05
C ASP A 62 -13.58 0.75 -3.36
N SER A 63 -12.69 0.02 -4.03
CA SER A 63 -12.87 -1.41 -4.30
C SER A 63 -12.90 -2.23 -3.01
N LEU A 64 -11.93 -1.99 -2.11
CA LEU A 64 -11.90 -2.62 -0.79
C LEU A 64 -13.14 -2.32 0.04
N PHE A 65 -13.58 -1.07 0.03
CA PHE A 65 -14.71 -0.63 0.83
C PHE A 65 -15.99 -1.37 0.44
N ILE A 66 -16.34 -1.35 -0.84
CA ILE A 66 -17.51 -2.06 -1.38
C ILE A 66 -17.39 -3.55 -1.12
N PHE A 67 -16.24 -4.14 -1.43
CA PHE A 67 -16.01 -5.57 -1.27
C PHE A 67 -16.15 -6.03 0.19
N LEU A 68 -15.56 -5.31 1.15
CA LEU A 68 -15.63 -5.69 2.57
C LEU A 68 -17.04 -5.51 3.14
N GLN A 69 -17.77 -4.46 2.75
CA GLN A 69 -19.17 -4.30 3.15
C GLN A 69 -20.03 -5.47 2.72
N ASN A 70 -19.88 -5.92 1.46
CA ASN A 70 -20.59 -7.09 0.95
C ASN A 70 -20.14 -8.39 1.65
N ALA A 71 -18.84 -8.58 1.85
CA ALA A 71 -18.30 -9.79 2.46
C ALA A 71 -18.70 -9.97 3.93
N VAL A 72 -18.83 -8.86 4.67
CA VAL A 72 -19.27 -8.86 6.07
C VAL A 72 -20.80 -8.79 6.19
N GLY A 73 -21.51 -8.32 5.15
CA GLY A 73 -22.95 -8.08 5.18
C GLY A 73 -23.33 -6.85 6.00
N LEU A 74 -22.49 -5.81 5.96
CA LEU A 74 -22.62 -4.63 6.82
C LEU A 74 -22.50 -3.32 6.02
N GLU A 75 -23.64 -2.76 5.63
CA GLU A 75 -23.75 -1.60 4.73
C GLU A 75 -23.32 -0.26 5.35
N ASP A 76 -23.41 -0.11 6.67
CA ASP A 76 -22.97 1.08 7.41
C ASP A 76 -21.54 0.96 7.95
N GLY A 77 -20.97 -0.25 7.86
CA GLY A 77 -19.64 -0.56 8.38
C GLY A 77 -18.53 0.05 7.53
N ARG A 78 -17.46 0.54 8.17
CA ARG A 78 -16.32 1.15 7.48
C ARG A 78 -14.99 0.52 7.87
N PRO A 79 -14.13 0.12 6.92
CA PRO A 79 -12.78 -0.32 7.22
C PRO A 79 -11.90 0.90 7.52
N GLY A 80 -10.90 0.73 8.37
CA GLY A 80 -9.76 1.64 8.48
C GLY A 80 -8.66 1.21 7.51
N ALA A 81 -8.09 2.13 6.73
CA ALA A 81 -6.99 1.79 5.83
C ALA A 81 -5.86 2.83 5.86
N VAL A 82 -4.62 2.34 5.90
CA VAL A 82 -3.40 3.09 5.64
C VAL A 82 -2.79 2.54 4.36
N MET A 83 -2.70 3.35 3.32
CA MET A 83 -2.22 2.94 2.01
C MET A 83 -0.94 3.67 1.62
N THR A 84 0.04 2.93 1.14
CA THR A 84 1.28 3.45 0.62
C THR A 84 1.42 3.13 -0.85
N ILE A 85 1.75 4.15 -1.64
CA ILE A 85 2.07 4.01 -3.05
C ILE A 85 3.53 3.59 -3.16
N HIS A 86 3.82 2.46 -3.81
CA HIS A 86 5.16 2.09 -4.26
C HIS A 86 5.23 2.22 -5.77
N THR A 87 6.39 2.58 -6.29
CA THR A 87 6.60 2.79 -7.73
C THR A 87 7.69 1.92 -8.33
N PHE A 88 8.25 1.00 -7.56
CA PHE A 88 9.42 0.18 -7.88
C PHE A 88 9.11 -1.30 -7.63
N GLY A 89 9.75 -2.20 -8.37
CA GLY A 89 9.68 -3.64 -8.10
C GLY A 89 10.95 -4.13 -7.40
N ASP A 90 11.33 -5.37 -7.69
CA ASP A 90 12.61 -5.93 -7.24
C ASP A 90 13.83 -5.21 -7.82
N TYR A 91 13.67 -4.53 -8.95
CA TYR A 91 14.70 -3.74 -9.61
C TYR A 91 14.17 -2.35 -9.94
N ALA A 92 15.00 -1.32 -9.70
CA ALA A 92 14.60 0.08 -9.72
C ALA A 92 14.43 0.67 -11.14
N GLU A 93 14.97 0.07 -12.18
CA GLU A 93 14.75 0.54 -13.56
C GLU A 93 13.30 0.35 -14.00
N LYS A 94 12.60 -0.63 -13.40
CA LYS A 94 11.22 -0.96 -13.73
C LYS A 94 10.25 -0.11 -12.92
N PHE A 95 9.62 0.84 -13.59
CA PHE A 95 8.51 1.58 -13.01
C PHE A 95 7.31 0.65 -12.77
N HIS A 96 6.99 0.43 -11.50
CA HIS A 96 6.02 -0.53 -11.02
C HIS A 96 5.10 0.09 -9.96
N PRO A 97 4.10 0.89 -10.36
CA PRO A 97 3.12 1.44 -9.44
C PRO A 97 2.25 0.32 -8.88
N HIS A 98 2.26 0.19 -7.55
CA HIS A 98 1.41 -0.74 -6.81
C HIS A 98 1.11 -0.15 -5.43
N ILE A 99 0.02 -0.59 -4.81
CA ILE A 99 -0.44 -0.08 -3.53
C ILE A 99 -0.27 -1.16 -2.47
N HIS A 100 0.48 -0.85 -1.41
CA HIS A 100 0.44 -1.61 -0.17
C HIS A 100 -0.60 -0.98 0.75
N ALA A 101 -1.52 -1.75 1.30
CA ALA A 101 -2.55 -1.27 2.21
C ALA A 101 -2.53 -2.09 3.50
N LEU A 102 -2.42 -1.41 4.64
CA LEU A 102 -2.73 -1.96 5.95
C LEU A 102 -4.19 -1.63 6.26
N VAL A 103 -5.04 -2.64 6.27
CA VAL A 103 -6.50 -2.50 6.40
C VAL A 103 -6.94 -3.18 7.69
N SER A 104 -7.89 -2.60 8.42
CA SER A 104 -8.57 -3.33 9.50
C SER A 104 -9.23 -4.58 8.91
N ASP A 105 -9.00 -5.74 9.50
CA ASP A 105 -9.52 -7.02 8.98
C ASP A 105 -10.98 -7.21 9.37
N GLY A 106 -11.80 -6.25 8.98
CA GLY A 106 -13.17 -6.06 9.41
C GLY A 106 -13.64 -4.62 9.27
N LEU A 107 -14.83 -4.37 9.76
CA LEU A 107 -15.55 -3.10 9.62
C LEU A 107 -15.93 -2.53 10.99
N PHE A 108 -15.73 -1.23 11.16
CA PHE A 108 -16.21 -0.48 12.32
C PHE A 108 -17.63 0.04 12.06
N ARG A 109 -18.51 -0.07 13.06
CA ARG A 109 -19.72 0.74 13.17
C ARG A 109 -19.44 2.03 13.93
N GLU A 110 -20.32 3.02 13.77
CA GLU A 110 -20.25 4.26 14.56
C GLU A 110 -20.42 4.01 16.07
N THR A 111 -21.11 2.93 16.44
CA THR A 111 -21.27 2.46 17.83
C THR A 111 -19.98 1.95 18.50
N GLY A 112 -18.86 1.95 17.78
CA GLY A 112 -17.60 1.40 18.26
C GLY A 112 -17.44 -0.12 18.09
N THR A 113 -18.51 -0.85 17.74
CA THR A 113 -18.46 -2.29 17.44
C THR A 113 -17.63 -2.57 16.18
N PHE A 114 -16.83 -3.63 16.21
CA PHE A 114 -15.99 -4.08 15.10
C PHE A 114 -16.36 -5.49 14.66
N TYR A 115 -16.74 -5.65 13.39
CA TYR A 115 -17.10 -6.93 12.80
C TYR A 115 -15.93 -7.49 12.00
N VAL A 116 -15.42 -8.67 12.38
CA VAL A 116 -14.26 -9.30 11.75
C VAL A 116 -14.62 -9.84 10.36
N THR A 117 -13.76 -9.60 9.37
CA THR A 117 -13.98 -10.15 8.02
C THR A 117 -13.87 -11.68 8.04
N PRO A 118 -14.84 -12.41 7.43
CA PRO A 118 -14.73 -13.86 7.29
C PRO A 118 -13.60 -14.26 6.33
N LYS A 119 -13.41 -15.55 6.11
CA LYS A 119 -12.55 -16.01 5.01
C LYS A 119 -13.20 -15.62 3.68
N ILE A 120 -12.45 -14.94 2.83
CA ILE A 120 -12.92 -14.32 1.60
C ILE A 120 -12.10 -14.80 0.40
N ASP A 121 -12.77 -14.91 -0.75
CA ASP A 121 -12.13 -15.01 -2.05
C ASP A 121 -11.82 -13.60 -2.58
N LEU A 122 -10.64 -13.42 -3.18
CA LEU A 122 -10.17 -12.12 -3.65
C LEU A 122 -10.51 -11.84 -5.11
N GLU A 123 -10.97 -12.84 -5.87
CA GLU A 123 -11.33 -12.65 -7.29
C GLU A 123 -12.35 -11.51 -7.48
N PRO A 124 -13.45 -11.41 -6.69
CA PRO A 124 -14.37 -10.29 -6.80
C PRO A 124 -13.72 -8.93 -6.50
N LEU A 125 -12.79 -8.87 -5.54
CA LEU A 125 -12.08 -7.63 -5.21
C LEU A 125 -11.14 -7.21 -6.36
N GLU A 126 -10.46 -8.16 -7.00
CA GLU A 126 -9.64 -7.88 -8.17
C GLU A 126 -10.48 -7.34 -9.33
N ASP A 127 -11.66 -7.91 -9.56
CA ASP A 127 -12.57 -7.47 -10.62
C ASP A 127 -13.11 -6.06 -10.39
N ILE A 128 -13.55 -5.75 -9.16
CA ILE A 128 -13.99 -4.40 -8.79
C ILE A 128 -12.82 -3.41 -8.97
N PHE A 129 -11.62 -3.79 -8.54
CA PHE A 129 -10.42 -2.95 -8.69
C PHE A 129 -10.07 -2.70 -10.16
N ARG A 130 -10.09 -3.74 -11.00
CA ARG A 130 -9.87 -3.65 -12.44
C ARG A 130 -10.88 -2.69 -13.08
N ALA A 131 -12.18 -2.85 -12.79
CA ALA A 131 -13.23 -2.00 -13.31
C ALA A 131 -13.06 -0.53 -12.88
N ASN A 132 -12.74 -0.29 -11.61
CA ASN A 132 -12.51 1.06 -11.08
C ASN A 132 -11.30 1.74 -11.73
N VAL A 133 -10.21 1.00 -11.95
CA VAL A 133 -9.01 1.55 -12.63
C VAL A 133 -9.30 1.88 -14.08
N PHE A 134 -10.01 1.02 -14.82
CA PHE A 134 -10.37 1.31 -16.21
C PHE A 134 -11.29 2.52 -16.33
N LYS A 135 -12.33 2.59 -15.50
CA LYS A 135 -13.22 3.75 -15.45
C LYS A 135 -12.41 5.03 -15.18
N MET A 136 -11.56 5.01 -14.16
CA MET A 136 -10.72 6.17 -13.82
C MET A 136 -9.80 6.59 -14.96
N LEU A 137 -9.14 5.64 -15.64
CA LEU A 137 -8.25 5.97 -16.75
C LEU A 137 -9.01 6.48 -17.98
N LYS A 138 -10.23 5.98 -18.23
CA LYS A 138 -11.12 6.49 -19.27
C LYS A 138 -11.56 7.92 -18.97
N ASP A 139 -11.98 8.19 -17.74
CA ASP A 139 -12.39 9.53 -17.28
C ASP A 139 -11.22 10.54 -17.38
N GLU A 140 -9.97 10.06 -17.22
CA GLU A 140 -8.76 10.86 -17.41
C GLU A 140 -8.28 10.96 -18.87
N GLY A 141 -9.02 10.39 -19.83
CA GLY A 141 -8.68 10.40 -21.25
C GLY A 141 -7.39 9.63 -21.60
N LYS A 142 -6.99 8.65 -20.77
CA LYS A 142 -5.77 7.85 -20.97
C LYS A 142 -6.02 6.61 -21.81
N ILE A 143 -7.24 6.08 -21.78
CA ILE A 143 -7.69 4.92 -22.55
C ILE A 143 -9.12 5.16 -23.01
N ASP A 144 -9.56 4.43 -24.03
CA ASP A 144 -10.91 4.42 -24.55
C ASP A 144 -11.56 3.03 -24.40
N ASP A 145 -12.80 2.89 -24.87
CA ASP A 145 -13.54 1.63 -24.80
C ASP A 145 -12.87 0.50 -25.60
N ASP A 146 -12.21 0.80 -26.71
CA ASP A 146 -11.52 -0.19 -27.52
C ASP A 146 -10.32 -0.79 -26.77
N VAL A 147 -9.52 0.06 -26.11
CA VAL A 147 -8.44 -0.38 -25.23
C VAL A 147 -8.98 -1.19 -24.06
N ILE A 148 -10.08 -0.77 -23.43
CA ILE A 148 -10.70 -1.51 -22.32
C ILE A 148 -11.16 -2.89 -22.79
N ASN A 149 -11.91 -2.97 -23.88
CA ASN A 149 -12.42 -4.23 -24.44
C ASN A 149 -11.27 -5.21 -24.76
N LYS A 150 -10.19 -4.70 -25.36
CA LYS A 150 -8.99 -5.49 -25.65
C LYS A 150 -8.31 -6.01 -24.39
N LEU A 151 -8.19 -5.20 -23.34
CA LEU A 151 -7.57 -5.62 -22.07
C LEU A 151 -8.46 -6.60 -21.30
N MET A 152 -9.79 -6.44 -21.39
CA MET A 152 -10.76 -7.36 -20.80
C MET A 152 -10.75 -8.73 -21.45
N SER A 153 -10.36 -8.84 -22.73
CA SER A 153 -10.27 -10.12 -23.45
C SER A 153 -9.02 -10.94 -23.13
N TRP A 154 -8.08 -10.41 -22.34
CA TRP A 154 -6.86 -11.12 -21.99
C TRP A 154 -7.13 -12.21 -20.96
N ARG A 155 -6.62 -13.42 -21.22
CA ARG A 155 -6.68 -14.55 -20.27
C ARG A 155 -6.08 -14.19 -18.91
N HIS A 156 -5.03 -13.38 -18.89
CA HIS A 156 -4.43 -12.85 -17.68
C HIS A 156 -4.53 -11.33 -17.71
N SER A 157 -5.38 -10.78 -16.85
CA SER A 157 -5.64 -9.33 -16.75
C SER A 157 -4.36 -8.54 -16.45
N GLY A 158 -3.43 -9.15 -15.71
CA GLY A 158 -2.23 -8.52 -15.16
C GLY A 158 -2.53 -7.57 -14.00
N PHE A 159 -3.80 -7.45 -13.59
CA PHE A 159 -4.17 -6.97 -12.28
C PHE A 159 -3.89 -8.08 -11.26
N SER A 160 -3.64 -7.69 -10.01
CA SER A 160 -3.61 -8.67 -8.92
C SER A 160 -3.94 -8.02 -7.59
N VAL A 161 -4.61 -8.78 -6.72
CA VAL A 161 -4.82 -8.44 -5.32
C VAL A 161 -4.34 -9.60 -4.44
N HIS A 162 -3.48 -9.31 -3.47
CA HIS A 162 -2.97 -10.31 -2.53
C HIS A 162 -3.22 -9.88 -1.09
N ASN A 163 -3.62 -10.80 -0.21
CA ASN A 163 -3.92 -10.52 1.19
C ASN A 163 -3.26 -11.46 2.23
N GLY A 164 -2.15 -12.10 1.84
CA GLY A 164 -1.58 -13.25 2.57
C GLY A 164 -1.01 -12.96 3.97
N VAL A 165 -0.89 -11.69 4.38
CA VAL A 165 -0.38 -11.31 5.70
C VAL A 165 -1.52 -10.77 6.55
N ARG A 166 -1.88 -11.53 7.60
CA ARG A 166 -2.85 -11.13 8.63
C ARG A 166 -2.13 -10.95 9.96
N VAL A 167 -2.47 -9.89 10.67
CA VAL A 167 -1.94 -9.57 11.99
C VAL A 167 -3.09 -9.63 13.00
N ALA A 168 -2.93 -10.47 14.03
CA ALA A 168 -3.91 -10.61 15.10
C ALA A 168 -4.02 -9.32 15.95
N ARG A 169 -5.12 -9.18 16.69
CA ARG A 169 -5.44 -7.96 17.45
C ARG A 169 -4.37 -7.61 18.49
N ASP A 170 -3.78 -8.62 19.09
CA ASP A 170 -2.82 -8.63 20.20
C ASP A 170 -1.36 -8.72 19.73
N ASN A 171 -1.12 -8.86 18.43
CA ASN A 171 0.22 -8.95 17.87
C ASN A 171 0.79 -7.57 17.54
N GLU A 172 1.14 -6.80 18.59
CA GLU A 172 1.73 -5.47 18.45
C GLU A 172 2.99 -5.45 17.60
N LYS A 173 3.92 -6.38 17.85
CA LYS A 173 5.16 -6.53 17.06
C LYS A 173 4.88 -6.78 15.58
N GLY A 174 3.84 -7.56 15.28
CA GLY A 174 3.39 -7.81 13.92
C GLY A 174 2.80 -6.56 13.25
N LYS A 175 2.05 -5.74 14.00
CA LYS A 175 1.50 -4.47 13.50
C LYS A 175 2.61 -3.47 13.22
N GLU A 176 3.60 -3.39 14.10
CA GLU A 176 4.78 -2.55 13.92
C GLU A 176 5.59 -2.98 12.69
N ALA A 177 5.95 -4.27 12.60
CA ALA A 177 6.71 -4.80 11.48
C ALA A 177 5.99 -4.59 10.13
N LEU A 178 4.66 -4.79 10.10
CA LEU A 178 3.88 -4.56 8.89
C LEU A 178 3.79 -3.06 8.55
N SER A 179 3.65 -2.19 9.55
CA SER A 179 3.68 -0.74 9.38
C SER A 179 5.00 -0.25 8.78
N GLN A 180 6.12 -0.79 9.26
CA GLN A 180 7.44 -0.50 8.73
C GLN A 180 7.61 -1.05 7.30
N TYR A 181 7.08 -2.24 7.04
CA TYR A 181 7.16 -2.89 5.72
C TYR A 181 6.47 -2.08 4.62
N ILE A 182 5.26 -1.55 4.88
CA ILE A 182 4.46 -0.88 3.86
C ILE A 182 5.06 0.46 3.39
N ILE A 183 6.02 1.04 4.11
CA ILE A 183 6.70 2.29 3.73
C ILE A 183 8.17 2.09 3.32
N ARG A 184 8.60 0.86 3.03
CA ARG A 184 10.00 0.55 2.68
C ARG A 184 10.58 1.44 1.57
N ASN A 185 11.91 1.55 1.57
CA ASN A 185 12.67 2.24 0.54
C ASN A 185 12.56 1.58 -0.84
N THR A 186 12.76 2.41 -1.87
CA THR A 186 12.92 2.02 -3.29
C THR A 186 14.01 0.98 -3.52
N PHE A 187 15.08 1.01 -2.72
CA PHE A 187 16.18 0.08 -2.79
C PHE A 187 16.72 -0.22 -1.38
N SER A 188 17.44 -1.32 -1.23
CA SER A 188 18.15 -1.66 0.00
C SER A 188 19.64 -1.48 -0.25
N LEU A 189 20.32 -0.79 0.67
CA LEU A 189 21.78 -0.66 0.62
C LEU A 189 22.48 -2.00 0.83
N GLU A 190 21.87 -2.91 1.59
CA GLU A 190 22.38 -4.28 1.81
C GLU A 190 22.41 -5.09 0.52
N LYS A 191 21.56 -4.74 -0.46
CA LYS A 191 21.51 -5.38 -1.78
C LYS A 191 22.50 -4.78 -2.77
N LEU A 192 23.21 -3.70 -2.41
CA LEU A 192 24.03 -2.91 -3.32
C LEU A 192 25.52 -3.20 -3.11
N THR A 193 26.23 -3.42 -4.21
CA THR A 193 27.70 -3.46 -4.25
C THR A 193 28.18 -2.51 -5.35
N TYR A 194 29.07 -1.58 -5.02
CA TYR A 194 29.69 -0.69 -6.00
C TYR A 194 31.10 -1.19 -6.31
N ASN A 195 31.45 -1.27 -7.59
CA ASN A 195 32.78 -1.60 -8.07
C ASN A 195 33.43 -0.35 -8.66
N GLU A 196 34.47 0.15 -7.99
CA GLU A 196 35.18 1.39 -8.37
C GLU A 196 35.98 1.26 -9.67
N GLU A 197 36.62 0.11 -9.89
CA GLU A 197 37.47 -0.14 -11.07
C GLU A 197 36.65 -0.09 -12.38
N THR A 198 35.43 -0.60 -12.34
CA THR A 198 34.53 -0.69 -13.51
C THR A 198 33.47 0.41 -13.53
N ASN A 199 33.36 1.21 -12.45
CA ASN A 199 32.29 2.20 -12.26
C ASN A 199 30.88 1.61 -12.40
N THR A 200 30.67 0.41 -11.86
CA THR A 200 29.40 -0.34 -11.94
C THR A 200 28.77 -0.57 -10.57
N VAL A 201 27.44 -0.65 -10.57
CA VAL A 201 26.62 -1.02 -9.41
C VAL A 201 26.00 -2.39 -9.66
N ILE A 202 26.24 -3.32 -8.74
CA ILE A 202 25.58 -4.63 -8.70
C ILE A 202 24.46 -4.54 -7.66
N TYR A 203 23.22 -4.75 -8.09
CA TYR A 203 22.06 -4.82 -7.22
C TYR A 203 21.50 -6.23 -7.17
N ARG A 204 21.52 -6.86 -5.99
CA ARG A 204 21.08 -8.25 -5.78
C ARG A 204 19.61 -8.31 -5.40
N SER A 205 18.88 -9.29 -5.92
CA SER A 205 17.50 -9.58 -5.52
C SER A 205 17.27 -11.08 -5.39
N LYS A 206 16.07 -11.47 -4.94
CA LYS A 206 15.66 -12.87 -4.95
C LYS A 206 15.65 -13.38 -6.40
N MET A 207 15.85 -14.68 -6.56
CA MET A 207 15.80 -15.31 -7.88
C MET A 207 14.42 -15.04 -8.51
N THR A 208 14.40 -14.38 -9.65
CA THR A 208 13.16 -14.19 -10.41
C THR A 208 12.63 -15.54 -10.89
N HIS A 209 11.31 -15.71 -10.78
CA HIS A 209 10.62 -16.89 -11.30
C HIS A 209 10.38 -16.77 -12.81
N GLY A 210 10.25 -17.90 -13.51
CA GLY A 210 10.04 -17.96 -14.97
C GLY A 210 11.31 -18.21 -15.77
N LYS A 211 11.26 -17.90 -17.08
CA LYS A 211 12.35 -18.21 -18.04
C LYS A 211 13.60 -17.34 -17.85
N ASN A 212 13.43 -16.09 -17.40
CA ASN A 212 14.53 -15.15 -17.17
C ASN A 212 14.95 -15.16 -15.70
N LYS A 213 15.52 -16.28 -15.25
CA LYS A 213 16.04 -16.44 -13.88
C LYS A 213 17.25 -15.53 -13.68
N LYS A 214 17.08 -14.53 -12.81
CA LYS A 214 18.11 -13.57 -12.44
C LYS A 214 18.01 -13.24 -10.97
N ASN A 215 19.14 -13.10 -10.30
CA ASN A 215 19.23 -12.71 -8.89
C ASN A 215 20.09 -11.46 -8.69
N PHE A 216 20.56 -10.81 -9.75
CA PHE A 216 21.24 -9.52 -9.68
C PHE A 216 21.05 -8.71 -10.96
N GLN A 217 21.22 -7.39 -10.91
CA GLN A 217 21.30 -6.52 -12.07
C GLN A 217 22.57 -5.68 -11.96
N ILE A 218 23.27 -5.52 -13.08
CA ILE A 218 24.43 -4.63 -13.17
C ILE A 218 23.97 -3.35 -13.88
N TYR A 219 24.43 -2.22 -13.37
CA TYR A 219 24.22 -0.90 -13.95
C TYR A 219 25.55 -0.17 -14.02
N THR A 220 25.71 0.73 -14.96
CA THR A 220 26.65 1.84 -14.76
C THR A 220 26.18 2.73 -13.60
N ALA A 221 27.09 3.48 -12.97
CA ALA A 221 26.70 4.43 -11.92
C ALA A 221 25.61 5.42 -12.37
N LYS A 222 25.67 5.89 -13.62
CA LYS A 222 24.66 6.81 -14.20
C LYS A 222 23.30 6.15 -14.39
N GLU A 223 23.26 4.93 -14.93
CA GLU A 223 22.02 4.17 -15.07
C GLU A 223 21.38 3.88 -13.72
N PHE A 224 22.19 3.56 -12.70
CA PHE A 224 21.67 3.33 -11.36
C PHE A 224 21.04 4.59 -10.77
N ILE A 225 21.69 5.75 -10.92
CA ILE A 225 21.13 7.04 -10.50
C ILE A 225 19.82 7.33 -11.25
N ALA A 226 19.78 7.13 -12.56
CA ALA A 226 18.55 7.31 -13.35
C ALA A 226 17.43 6.36 -12.89
N ALA A 227 17.76 5.10 -12.63
CA ALA A 227 16.84 4.09 -12.16
C ALA A 227 16.23 4.45 -10.81
N ILE A 228 17.00 4.93 -9.83
CA ILE A 228 16.46 5.30 -8.52
C ILE A 228 15.73 6.65 -8.52
N THR A 229 16.21 7.62 -9.30
CA THR A 229 15.66 8.99 -9.28
C THR A 229 14.26 9.07 -9.90
N GLN A 230 13.89 8.16 -10.81
CA GLN A 230 12.54 8.10 -11.37
C GLN A 230 11.44 7.81 -10.31
N HIS A 231 11.82 7.35 -9.11
CA HIS A 231 10.90 7.05 -8.01
C HIS A 231 10.76 8.17 -7.00
N ILE A 232 11.54 9.25 -7.16
CA ILE A 232 11.42 10.44 -6.31
C ILE A 232 10.05 11.08 -6.61
N PRO A 233 9.16 11.19 -5.62
CA PRO A 233 7.85 11.80 -5.83
C PRO A 233 7.99 13.30 -6.04
N GLU A 234 6.98 13.90 -6.70
CA GLU A 234 6.90 15.36 -6.84
C GLU A 234 6.85 16.05 -5.47
N LYS A 235 7.26 17.32 -5.44
CA LYS A 235 7.24 18.12 -4.21
C LYS A 235 5.82 18.10 -3.61
N SER A 236 5.74 17.85 -2.31
CA SER A 236 4.50 17.78 -1.54
C SER A 236 3.57 16.61 -1.88
N PHE A 237 3.95 15.70 -2.78
CA PHE A 237 3.15 14.53 -3.11
C PHE A 237 3.10 13.55 -1.93
N GLN A 238 1.89 13.21 -1.51
CA GLN A 238 1.67 12.30 -0.37
C GLN A 238 1.69 10.84 -0.84
N MET A 239 2.75 10.12 -0.44
CA MET A 239 2.93 8.69 -0.73
C MET A 239 2.11 7.79 0.20
N VAL A 240 1.82 8.27 1.42
CA VAL A 240 0.98 7.58 2.41
C VAL A 240 -0.38 8.29 2.50
N ARG A 241 -1.45 7.50 2.53
CA ARG A 241 -2.83 7.98 2.56
C ARG A 241 -3.65 7.22 3.59
N TYR A 242 -4.57 7.93 4.23
CA TYR A 242 -5.43 7.38 5.27
C TYR A 242 -6.88 7.45 4.82
N TYR A 243 -7.58 6.32 4.85
CA TYR A 243 -8.97 6.21 4.41
C TYR A 243 -9.88 5.56 5.46
N GLY A 244 -11.18 5.75 5.27
CA GLY A 244 -12.24 5.16 6.09
C GLY A 244 -12.12 5.52 7.55
N TRP A 245 -12.19 4.52 8.42
CA TRP A 245 -12.10 4.72 9.87
C TRP A 245 -10.79 5.42 10.27
N TYR A 246 -9.71 5.22 9.53
CA TYR A 246 -8.39 5.78 9.83
C TYR A 246 -8.12 7.13 9.18
N SER A 247 -9.05 7.66 8.36
CA SER A 247 -8.86 8.94 7.68
C SER A 247 -8.67 10.11 8.66
N ASN A 248 -7.90 11.12 8.25
CA ASN A 248 -7.69 12.32 9.07
C ASN A 248 -9.02 12.99 9.45
N LYS A 249 -9.99 13.03 8.52
CA LYS A 249 -11.33 13.58 8.77
C LYS A 249 -12.06 12.77 9.85
N SER A 250 -12.12 11.45 9.70
CA SER A 250 -12.80 10.55 10.65
C SER A 250 -12.19 10.66 12.05
N ARG A 251 -10.86 10.65 12.15
CA ARG A 251 -10.15 10.85 13.43
C ARG A 251 -10.42 12.24 14.01
N GLY A 252 -10.44 13.28 13.18
CA GLY A 252 -10.72 14.66 13.61
C GLY A 252 -12.14 14.84 14.15
N ILE A 253 -13.14 14.22 13.52
CA ILE A 253 -14.53 14.24 13.98
C ILE A 253 -14.65 13.53 15.33
N ARG A 254 -14.12 12.31 15.45
CA ARG A 254 -14.14 11.54 16.71
C ARG A 254 -13.44 12.29 17.85
N LYS A 255 -12.29 12.93 17.57
CA LYS A 255 -11.59 13.76 18.56
C LYS A 255 -12.46 14.94 19.04
N LYS A 256 -13.24 15.58 18.16
CA LYS A 256 -14.17 16.65 18.55
C LYS A 256 -15.34 16.15 19.39
N GLN A 257 -15.74 14.89 19.21
CA GLN A 257 -16.80 14.22 19.97
C GLN A 257 -16.31 13.64 21.31
N GLY A 258 -15.02 13.80 21.65
CA GLY A 258 -14.44 13.23 22.87
C GLY A 258 -14.21 11.72 22.81
N ILE A 259 -14.38 11.08 21.65
CA ILE A 259 -14.14 9.64 21.49
C ILE A 259 -12.63 9.38 21.56
N VAL A 260 -12.29 8.43 22.42
CA VAL A 260 -10.94 8.02 22.81
C VAL A 260 -10.10 7.56 21.60
N LYS A 261 -8.80 7.90 21.60
CA LYS A 261 -7.85 7.51 20.55
C LYS A 261 -7.40 6.05 20.74
N PRO A 262 -6.86 5.42 19.68
CA PRO A 262 -6.06 4.22 19.86
C PRO A 262 -4.95 4.45 20.90
N GLY A 263 -4.89 3.64 21.96
CA GLY A 263 -3.81 3.66 22.96
C GLY A 263 -4.02 4.58 24.17
N ASP A 264 -5.11 5.36 24.24
CA ASP A 264 -5.48 6.04 25.48
C ASP A 264 -5.90 4.99 26.55
N GLN A 265 -5.58 5.21 27.83
CA GLN A 265 -6.03 4.31 28.91
C GLN A 265 -7.56 4.29 28.95
N PRO A 266 -8.20 3.12 29.16
CA PRO A 266 -9.64 3.06 29.30
C PRO A 266 -10.07 3.95 30.46
N VAL A 267 -10.82 5.00 30.17
CA VAL A 267 -11.66 5.65 31.19
C VAL A 267 -12.63 4.56 31.65
N GLU A 268 -12.95 4.46 32.93
CA GLU A 268 -13.78 3.36 33.50
C GLU A 268 -15.18 3.18 32.85
N GLU A 269 -15.57 4.06 31.92
CA GLU A 269 -16.79 4.00 31.11
C GLU A 269 -16.54 4.11 29.58
N ALA A 270 -15.32 3.92 29.08
CA ALA A 270 -15.05 3.93 27.65
C ALA A 270 -15.70 2.71 26.98
N GLU A 271 -16.58 2.96 26.00
CA GLU A 271 -17.17 1.93 25.12
C GLU A 271 -16.07 0.99 24.63
N ASN A 272 -15.99 -0.20 25.25
CA ASN A 272 -15.10 -1.25 24.78
C ASN A 272 -15.48 -1.54 23.34
N ILE A 273 -14.50 -1.49 22.42
CA ILE A 273 -14.72 -1.94 21.04
C ILE A 273 -15.09 -3.41 21.13
N GLU A 274 -16.39 -3.68 21.02
CA GLU A 274 -16.91 -5.03 20.97
C GLU A 274 -16.51 -5.62 19.63
N ILE A 275 -15.74 -6.72 19.67
CA ILE A 275 -15.30 -7.43 18.46
C ILE A 275 -16.24 -8.61 18.25
N ILE A 276 -16.97 -8.58 17.14
CA ILE A 276 -17.95 -9.59 16.71
C ILE A 276 -17.39 -10.38 15.52
#